data_AF-B0SUI5-F1
#
_entry.id   AF-B0SUI5-F1
#
_cell.length_a   1.000
_cell.length_b   1.000
_cell.length_c   1.000
_cell.angle_alpha   90.00
_cell.angle_beta   90.00
_cell.angle_gamma   90.00
#
_symmetry.space_group_name_H-M   'P 1'
#
loop_
_entity.id
_entity.type
_entity.pdbx_description
1 polymer ?
#
loop_
_entity_poly.entity_id
_entity_poly.type
_entity_poly.pdbx_seq_one_letter_code
_entity_poly.pdbx_strand_id
1 'polypeptide(L)'
;MYQRELSERLRTFLLLSGIQNEYTISNTLSHFFQNTNLSYQLEQDWSVWIKYVGENKIKRESSLPFPDRAWQFGSMVPKDSEWKSDLKKSKESIISSFKPIFILVSIFTWTALYYLIIFRLL
;
A
#
# COMPACT_ATOMS: atom_id res chain seq x y z
N MET A 1 7.04 27.53 14.44
CA MET A 1 5.87 26.69 14.79
C MET A 1 4.73 26.89 13.79
N TYR A 2 4.32 28.15 13.56
CA TYR A 2 3.27 28.51 12.59
C TYR A 2 3.45 27.94 11.18
N GLN A 3 4.62 28.11 10.56
CA GLN A 3 4.88 27.59 9.19
C GLN A 3 4.67 26.08 9.05
N ARG A 4 5.05 25.30 10.07
CA ARG A 4 4.83 23.85 10.09
C ARG A 4 3.35 23.51 10.18
N GLU A 5 2.60 24.23 11.01
CA GLU A 5 1.16 24.02 11.15
C GLU A 5 0.42 24.41 9.87
N LEU A 6 0.79 25.55 9.27
CA LEU A 6 0.27 25.98 7.99
C LEU A 6 0.59 24.96 6.90
N SER A 7 1.84 24.46 6.81
CA SER A 7 2.21 23.47 5.81
C SER A 7 1.39 22.18 5.91
N GLU A 8 1.12 21.69 7.12
CA GLU A 8 0.25 20.52 7.31
C GLU A 8 -1.20 20.78 6.91
N ARG A 9 -1.73 21.98 7.20
CA ARG A 9 -3.09 22.38 6.77
C ARG A 9 -3.18 22.49 5.24
N LEU A 10 -2.20 23.12 4.60
CA LEU A 10 -2.13 23.24 3.14
C LEU A 10 -1.97 21.86 2.48
N ARG A 11 -1.12 20.99 3.04
CA ARG A 11 -0.97 19.59 2.61
C ARG A 11 -2.30 18.85 2.69
N THR A 12 -3.00 18.96 3.82
CA THR A 12 -4.32 18.33 4.02
C THR A 12 -5.33 18.84 2.99
N PHE A 13 -5.34 20.13 2.71
CA PHE A 13 -6.19 20.70 1.66
C PHE A 13 -5.89 20.12 0.27
N LEU A 14 -4.62 19.97 -0.09
CA LEU A 14 -4.22 19.37 -1.38
C LEU A 14 -4.66 17.91 -1.48
N LEU A 15 -4.47 17.13 -0.41
CA LEU A 15 -4.93 15.74 -0.33
C LEU A 15 -6.46 15.64 -0.49
N LEU A 16 -7.21 16.47 0.22
CA LEU A 16 -8.68 16.53 0.12
C LEU A 16 -9.17 17.04 -1.23
N SER A 17 -8.33 17.78 -1.97
CA SER A 17 -8.61 18.25 -3.34
C SER A 17 -8.30 17.20 -4.41
N GLY A 18 -7.93 15.98 -4.02
CA GLY A 18 -7.65 14.85 -4.91
C GLY A 18 -6.18 14.66 -5.29
N ILE A 19 -5.27 15.54 -4.84
CA ILE A 19 -3.84 15.43 -5.17
C ILE A 19 -3.18 14.47 -4.20
N GLN A 20 -2.95 13.22 -4.64
CA GLN A 20 -2.37 12.16 -3.80
C GLN A 20 -0.86 11.96 -4.00
N ASN A 21 -0.27 12.56 -5.03
CA ASN A 21 1.15 12.42 -5.32
C ASN A 21 2.00 13.30 -4.40
N GLU A 22 2.75 12.70 -3.48
CA GLU A 22 3.58 13.40 -2.49
C GLU A 22 4.64 14.32 -3.13
N TYR A 23 5.21 13.94 -4.28
CA TYR A 23 6.14 14.81 -5.01
C TYR A 23 5.44 16.09 -5.48
N THR A 24 4.21 15.96 -5.99
CA THR A 24 3.42 17.12 -6.47
C THR A 24 3.04 18.04 -5.31
N ILE A 25 2.63 17.46 -4.17
CA ILE A 25 2.34 18.20 -2.95
C ILE A 25 3.57 18.97 -2.47
N SER A 26 4.69 18.27 -2.29
CA SER A 26 5.95 18.86 -1.82
C SER A 26 6.44 19.97 -2.74
N ASN A 27 6.44 19.74 -4.05
CA ASN A 27 6.83 20.76 -5.03
C ASN A 27 5.91 21.99 -5.00
N THR A 28 4.59 21.78 -4.90
CA THR A 28 3.61 22.88 -4.82
C THR A 28 3.79 23.71 -3.55
N LEU A 29 3.95 23.06 -2.40
CA LEU A 29 4.18 23.73 -1.13
C LEU A 29 5.53 24.45 -1.11
N SER A 30 6.58 23.82 -1.63
CA SER A 30 7.91 24.43 -1.75
C SER A 30 7.86 25.71 -2.58
N HIS A 31 7.22 25.64 -3.76
CA HIS A 31 7.05 26.80 -4.62
C HIS A 31 6.19 27.90 -3.98
N PHE A 32 5.15 27.53 -3.24
CA PHE A 32 4.34 28.49 -2.48
C PHE A 32 5.19 29.22 -1.43
N PHE A 33 5.86 28.50 -0.53
CA PHE A 33 6.64 29.09 0.56
C PHE A 33 7.89 29.86 0.09
N GLN A 34 8.44 29.54 -1.08
CA GLN A 34 9.55 30.29 -1.66
C GLN A 34 9.11 31.63 -2.27
N ASN A 35 7.88 31.70 -2.79
CA ASN A 35 7.40 32.85 -3.55
C ASN A 35 6.38 33.73 -2.80
N THR A 36 6.01 33.37 -1.57
CA THR A 36 5.05 34.12 -0.77
C THR A 36 5.62 34.54 0.58
N ASN A 37 5.35 35.78 0.96
CA ASN A 37 5.64 36.28 2.30
C ASN A 37 4.40 36.06 3.17
N LEU A 38 4.57 35.32 4.27
CA LEU A 38 3.51 35.02 5.23
C LEU A 38 3.34 36.19 6.20
N SER A 39 2.09 36.56 6.49
CA SER A 39 1.76 37.55 7.52
C SER A 39 1.67 36.95 8.92
N TYR A 40 1.79 35.62 9.05
CA TYR A 40 1.65 34.87 10.30
C TYR A 40 0.25 34.98 10.91
N GLN A 41 -0.74 35.29 10.07
CA GLN A 41 -2.15 35.31 10.43
C GLN A 41 -2.89 34.33 9.51
N LEU A 42 -3.47 33.29 10.12
CA LEU A 42 -4.06 32.18 9.38
C LEU A 42 -5.07 32.64 8.32
N GLU A 43 -5.95 33.57 8.66
CA GLU A 43 -7.02 34.06 7.78
C GLU A 43 -6.44 34.75 6.53
N GLN A 44 -5.41 35.58 6.72
CA GLN A 44 -4.73 36.27 5.64
C GLN A 44 -3.93 35.31 4.78
N ASP A 45 -3.09 34.46 5.40
CA ASP A 45 -2.24 33.50 4.69
C ASP A 45 -3.08 32.45 3.96
N TRP A 46 -4.24 32.06 4.51
CA TRP A 46 -5.18 31.17 3.84
C TRP A 46 -5.79 31.83 2.60
N SER A 47 -6.14 33.12 2.66
CA SER A 47 -6.62 33.85 1.48
C SER A 47 -5.57 33.91 0.36
N VAL A 48 -4.30 34.11 0.73
CA VAL A 48 -3.15 34.08 -0.19
C VAL A 48 -2.99 32.69 -0.81
N TRP A 49 -3.12 31.64 -0.01
CA TRP A 49 -3.11 30.26 -0.50
C TRP A 49 -4.24 29.98 -1.51
N ILE A 50 -5.48 30.33 -1.19
CA ILE A 50 -6.61 30.10 -2.09
C ILE A 50 -6.45 30.85 -3.42
N LYS A 51 -5.92 32.09 -3.36
CA LYS A 51 -5.57 32.85 -4.56
C LYS A 51 -4.50 32.13 -5.38
N TYR A 52 -3.41 31.70 -4.74
CA TYR A 52 -2.33 30.95 -5.39
C TYR A 52 -2.84 29.66 -6.06
N VAL A 53 -3.70 28.90 -5.39
CA VAL A 53 -4.35 27.69 -5.93
C VAL A 53 -5.16 28.01 -7.20
N GLY A 54 -5.90 29.12 -7.20
CA GLY A 54 -6.69 29.57 -8.34
C GLY A 54 -5.82 30.00 -9.52
N GLU A 55 -4.78 30.81 -9.28
CA GLU A 55 -3.87 31.33 -10.31
C GLU A 55 -3.07 30.20 -10.98
N ASN A 56 -2.58 29.25 -10.20
CA ASN A 56 -1.82 28.11 -10.71
C ASN A 56 -2.70 27.01 -11.31
N LYS A 57 -4.02 27.22 -11.40
CA LYS A 57 -5.00 26.25 -11.90
C LYS A 57 -4.79 24.86 -11.30
N ILE A 58 -4.48 24.81 -10.00
CA ILE A 58 -4.32 23.56 -9.29
C ILE A 58 -5.67 22.86 -9.37
N LYS A 59 -5.76 21.85 -10.24
CA LYS A 59 -7.01 21.16 -10.54
C LYS A 59 -7.53 20.58 -9.24
N ARG A 60 -8.62 21.15 -8.76
CA ARG A 60 -9.45 20.51 -7.73
C ARG A 60 -10.22 19.44 -8.48
N GLU A 61 -9.75 18.21 -8.42
CA GLU A 61 -10.56 17.11 -8.92
C GLU A 61 -11.81 17.05 -8.03
N SER A 62 -12.97 17.17 -8.67
CA SER A 62 -14.25 17.37 -8.00
C SER A 62 -14.60 16.16 -7.16
N SER A 63 -14.83 16.43 -5.87
CA SER A 63 -15.09 15.49 -4.78
C SER A 63 -14.08 14.36 -4.74
N LEU A 64 -13.49 14.15 -3.56
CA LEU A 64 -13.13 12.79 -3.16
C LEU A 64 -14.13 11.83 -3.82
N PRO A 65 -13.70 10.79 -4.54
CA PRO A 65 -14.51 9.60 -4.44
C PRO A 65 -14.50 9.38 -2.92
N PHE A 66 -15.55 9.76 -2.21
CA PHE A 66 -16.13 8.76 -1.35
C PHE A 66 -16.40 7.66 -2.34
N PRO A 67 -15.56 6.61 -2.43
CA PRO A 67 -16.09 5.42 -3.02
C PRO A 67 -17.41 5.14 -2.30
N ASP A 68 -18.41 4.55 -2.95
CA ASP A 68 -19.50 3.88 -2.22
C ASP A 68 -18.97 2.91 -1.13
N ARG A 69 -17.66 2.63 -1.15
CA ARG A 69 -16.87 2.12 -0.01
C ARG A 69 -16.80 3.16 1.12
N ALA A 70 -17.91 3.33 1.83
CA ALA A 70 -17.85 3.59 3.25
C ALA A 70 -16.70 2.76 3.86
N TRP A 71 -15.73 3.44 4.47
CA TRP A 71 -14.97 2.96 5.61
C TRP A 71 -14.90 1.43 5.76
N GLN A 72 -14.14 0.75 4.89
CA GLN A 72 -13.62 -0.58 5.20
C GLN A 72 -12.25 -0.40 5.83
N PHE A 73 -12.21 0.15 7.04
CA PHE A 73 -11.06 0.03 7.94
C PHE A 73 -10.79 -1.43 8.38
N GLY A 74 -11.49 -2.42 7.79
CA GLY A 74 -11.33 -3.84 8.07
C GLY A 74 -10.50 -4.64 7.07
N SER A 75 -10.16 -4.12 5.87
CA SER A 75 -9.37 -4.90 4.91
C SER A 75 -8.66 -4.01 3.89
N MET A 76 -7.36 -3.79 4.06
CA MET A 76 -6.48 -3.26 3.00
C MET A 76 -6.41 -4.26 1.83
N VAL A 77 -7.44 -4.33 0.99
CA VAL A 77 -7.42 -5.06 -0.29
C VAL A 77 -8.11 -4.21 -1.35
N PRO A 78 -7.43 -3.82 -2.45
CA PRO A 78 -8.00 -2.96 -3.47
C PRO A 78 -9.07 -3.68 -4.29
N LYS A 79 -10.18 -2.99 -4.60
CA LYS A 79 -11.36 -3.52 -5.34
C LYS A 79 -11.06 -3.93 -6.78
N ASP A 80 -9.95 -3.45 -7.34
CA ASP A 80 -9.53 -3.79 -8.71
C ASP A 80 -8.42 -4.84 -8.73
N SER A 81 -8.05 -5.41 -7.56
CA SER A 81 -7.47 -6.75 -7.56
C SER A 81 -8.62 -7.75 -7.77
N GLU A 82 -9.10 -7.84 -9.01
CA GLU A 82 -9.29 -9.16 -9.59
C GLU A 82 -7.90 -9.82 -9.59
N TRP A 83 -7.49 -10.28 -8.40
CA TRP A 83 -6.44 -11.26 -8.30
C TRP A 83 -6.90 -12.37 -9.22
N LYS A 84 -6.22 -12.59 -10.34
CA LYS A 84 -6.43 -13.75 -11.19
C LYS A 84 -6.39 -14.97 -10.27
N SER A 85 -7.56 -15.42 -9.83
CA SER A 85 -7.73 -16.54 -8.91
C SER A 85 -7.53 -17.88 -9.62
N ASP A 86 -6.89 -17.86 -10.79
CA ASP A 86 -6.57 -19.04 -11.58
C ASP A 86 -5.07 -19.40 -11.58
N LEU A 87 -4.23 -18.70 -10.82
CA LEU A 87 -2.80 -19.04 -10.73
C LEU A 87 -2.40 -19.83 -9.47
N LYS A 88 -3.37 -20.41 -8.75
CA LYS A 88 -3.11 -21.31 -7.61
C LYS A 88 -3.54 -22.76 -7.78
N LYS A 89 -4.06 -23.18 -8.94
CA LYS A 89 -4.38 -24.60 -9.19
C LYS A 89 -3.23 -25.44 -9.76
N SER A 90 -2.12 -24.83 -10.20
CA SER A 90 -1.06 -25.58 -10.91
C SER A 90 0.05 -26.15 -10.03
N LYS A 91 0.38 -25.55 -8.89
CA LYS A 91 1.55 -25.98 -8.08
C LYS A 91 1.22 -26.73 -6.78
N GLU A 92 0.05 -26.48 -6.18
CA GLU A 92 -0.36 -27.16 -4.94
C GLU A 92 -0.87 -28.60 -5.19
N SER A 93 -1.30 -28.94 -6.42
CA SER A 93 -1.72 -30.31 -6.76
C SER A 93 -0.54 -31.29 -6.86
N ILE A 94 0.63 -30.82 -7.31
CA ILE A 94 1.81 -31.68 -7.46
C ILE A 94 2.40 -31.98 -6.07
N ILE A 95 2.59 -30.95 -5.23
CA ILE A 95 3.24 -31.10 -3.92
C ILE A 95 2.36 -31.89 -2.93
N SER A 96 1.04 -31.75 -2.98
CA SER A 96 0.14 -32.51 -2.13
C SER A 96 0.06 -34.01 -2.50
N SER A 97 0.27 -34.35 -3.78
CA SER A 97 0.27 -35.75 -4.24
C SER A 97 1.56 -36.52 -3.92
N PHE A 98 2.69 -35.86 -3.69
CA PHE A 98 3.97 -36.52 -3.33
C PHE A 98 4.10 -36.87 -1.85
N LYS A 99 3.32 -36.22 -0.98
CA LYS A 99 3.34 -36.44 0.47
C LYS A 99 3.05 -37.90 0.88
N PRO A 100 2.02 -38.59 0.34
CA PRO A 100 1.78 -40.00 0.68
C PRO A 100 2.87 -40.94 0.15
N ILE A 101 3.46 -40.64 -1.01
CA ILE A 101 4.53 -41.45 -1.62
C ILE A 101 5.82 -41.35 -0.80
N PHE A 102 6.16 -40.16 -0.31
CA PHE A 102 7.32 -39.96 0.54
C PHE A 102 7.24 -40.76 1.85
N ILE A 103 6.05 -40.86 2.46
CA ILE A 103 5.83 -41.65 3.67
C ILE A 103 6.08 -43.14 3.39
N LEU A 104 5.55 -43.67 2.28
CA LEU A 104 5.75 -45.07 1.88
C LEU A 104 7.23 -45.40 1.63
N VAL A 105 7.94 -44.54 0.89
CA VAL A 105 9.38 -44.71 0.62
C VAL A 105 10.18 -44.61 1.91
N SER A 106 9.83 -43.69 2.81
CA SER A 106 10.51 -43.52 4.09
C SER A 106 10.40 -44.78 4.95
N ILE A 107 9.18 -45.33 5.10
CA ILE A 107 8.95 -46.58 5.85
C ILE A 107 9.80 -47.70 5.25
N PHE A 108 9.76 -47.88 3.92
CA PHE A 108 10.50 -48.94 3.24
C PHE A 108 12.02 -48.81 3.45
N THR A 109 12.53 -47.58 3.36
CA THR A 109 13.96 -47.27 3.54
C THR A 109 14.41 -47.57 4.97
N TRP A 110 13.62 -47.17 5.96
CA TRP A 110 13.93 -47.45 7.37
C TRP A 110 13.84 -48.95 7.70
N THR A 111 12.85 -49.67 7.15
CA THR A 111 12.77 -51.13 7.33
C THR A 111 13.94 -51.85 6.66
N ALA A 112 14.33 -51.46 5.44
CA ALA A 112 15.47 -52.07 4.76
C ALA A 112 16.78 -51.80 5.50
N LEU A 113 16.97 -50.57 5.99
CA LEU A 113 18.12 -50.20 6.82
C LEU A 113 18.17 -51.02 8.11
N TYR A 114 17.03 -51.19 8.79
CA TYR A 114 16.93 -51.99 10.00
C TYR A 114 17.28 -53.47 9.75
N TYR A 115 16.76 -54.05 8.68
CA TYR A 115 17.12 -55.41 8.27
C TYR A 115 18.61 -55.55 7.94
N LEU A 116 19.20 -54.59 7.22
CA LEU A 116 20.65 -54.61 6.92
C LEU A 116 21.50 -54.51 8.19
N ILE A 117 21.09 -53.72 9.18
CA ILE A 117 21.80 -53.60 10.45
C ILE A 117 21.73 -54.94 11.20
N ILE A 118 20.55 -55.55 11.30
CA ILE A 118 20.39 -56.85 11.99
C ILE A 118 21.18 -57.95 11.29
N PHE A 119 21.08 -58.07 9.97
CA PHE A 119 21.74 -59.16 9.22
C PHE A 119 23.26 -58.99 9.16
N ARG A 120 23.78 -57.78 9.41
CA ARG A 120 25.22 -57.50 9.52
C ARG A 120 25.76 -57.69 10.93
N LEU A 121 24.89 -57.70 11.94
CA LEU A 121 25.22 -57.93 13.35
C LEU A 121 25.01 -59.39 13.80
N LEU A 122 24.27 -60.18 13.01
CA LEU A 122 24.12 -61.63 13.16
C LEU A 122 25.22 -62.37 12.39
#